data_AF-M2QUT5-F1
#
_entry.id   AF-M2QUT5-F1
#
_cell.length_a   1.000
_cell.length_b   1.000
_cell.length_c   1.000
_cell.angle_alpha   90.00
_cell.angle_beta   90.00
_cell.angle_gamma   90.00
#
_symmetry.space_group_name_H-M   'P 1'
#
loop_
_entity.id
_entity.type
_entity.pdbx_description
1 polymer ?
#
loop_
_entity_poly.entity_id
_entity_poly.type
_entity_poly.pdbx_seq_one_letter_code
_entity_poly.pdbx_strand_id
1 'polypeptide(L)'
;PFTNDFPRADIHDLISPDILHQLIKGTFKDHLVSWVEEYLNKTHGKAQAAHIMADIDRRIAAAPPFSNLRRFPDGRGFKQWTG
;
A
#
# COMPACT_ATOMS: atom_id res chain seq x y z
N PRO A 1 -29.60 4.04 -13.54
CA PRO A 1 -28.22 4.57 -13.37
C PRO A 1 -27.93 4.75 -11.88
N PHE A 2 -27.08 3.88 -11.33
CA PHE A 2 -27.07 3.51 -9.90
C PHE A 2 -26.47 4.54 -8.92
N THR A 3 -26.23 5.79 -9.34
CA THR A 3 -25.54 6.79 -8.51
C THR A 3 -25.99 8.23 -8.74
N ASN A 4 -27.14 8.46 -9.38
CA ASN A 4 -27.55 9.82 -9.77
C ASN A 4 -27.95 10.72 -8.58
N ASP A 5 -28.24 10.13 -7.41
CA ASP A 5 -28.89 10.84 -6.30
C ASP A 5 -28.00 11.03 -5.04
N PHE A 6 -26.68 10.85 -5.13
CA PHE A 6 -25.78 11.05 -3.97
C PHE A 6 -24.99 12.36 -4.06
N PRO A 7 -25.50 13.49 -3.52
CA PRO A 7 -24.74 14.71 -3.37
C PRO A 7 -23.80 14.54 -2.17
N ARG A 8 -22.53 14.23 -2.43
CA ARG A 8 -21.43 13.90 -1.47
C ARG A 8 -21.21 12.40 -1.20
N ALA A 9 -21.19 11.57 -2.24
CA ALA A 9 -20.65 10.21 -2.09
C ALA A 9 -19.15 10.28 -1.75
N ASP A 10 -18.78 9.87 -0.54
CA ASP A 10 -17.38 9.57 -0.21
C ASP A 10 -16.94 8.40 -1.09
N ILE A 11 -15.85 8.57 -1.84
CA ILE A 11 -15.28 7.50 -2.67
C ILE A 11 -14.93 6.28 -1.80
N HIS A 12 -14.61 6.47 -0.52
CA HIS A 12 -14.35 5.40 0.42
C HIS A 12 -15.59 4.56 0.75
N ASP A 13 -16.78 5.18 0.76
CA ASP A 13 -18.05 4.50 0.99
C ASP A 13 -18.62 3.87 -0.31
N LEU A 14 -18.16 4.34 -1.47
CA LEU A 14 -18.61 3.87 -2.79
C LEU A 14 -17.80 2.68 -3.31
N ILE A 15 -16.58 2.48 -2.82
CA ILE A 15 -15.72 1.36 -3.21
C ILE A 15 -16.13 0.13 -2.40
N SER A 16 -16.78 -0.84 -3.06
CA SER A 16 -17.02 -2.15 -2.48
C SER A 16 -15.73 -2.72 -1.84
N PRO A 17 -15.80 -3.32 -0.65
CA PRO A 17 -14.64 -3.86 0.06
C PRO A 17 -13.72 -4.73 -0.80
N ASP A 18 -14.27 -5.42 -1.79
CA ASP A 18 -13.53 -6.24 -2.77
C ASP A 18 -12.61 -5.41 -3.69
N ILE A 19 -13.06 -4.26 -4.20
CA ILE A 19 -12.26 -3.38 -5.06
C ILE A 19 -11.15 -2.71 -4.24
N LEU A 20 -11.46 -2.29 -3.00
CA LEU A 20 -10.44 -1.74 -2.10
C LEU A 20 -9.36 -2.79 -1.78
N HIS A 21 -9.79 -4.03 -1.52
CA HIS A 21 -8.88 -5.15 -1.32
C HIS A 21 -8.02 -5.41 -2.56
N GLN A 22 -8.61 -5.44 -3.76
CA GLN A 22 -7.89 -5.66 -5.01
C GLN A 22 -6.88 -4.55 -5.31
N LEU A 23 -7.22 -3.29 -5.06
CA LEU A 23 -6.32 -2.16 -5.27
C LEU A 23 -5.11 -2.23 -4.34
N ILE A 24 -5.34 -2.56 -3.06
CA ILE A 24 -4.27 -2.67 -2.06
C ILE A 24 -3.40 -3.91 -2.30
N LYS A 25 -4.02 -5.07 -2.56
CA LYS A 25 -3.29 -6.33 -2.77
C LYS A 25 -2.66 -6.40 -4.15
N GLY A 26 -3.46 -6.28 -5.20
CA GLY A 26 -3.00 -6.43 -6.58
C GLY A 26 -2.15 -5.27 -7.07
N THR A 27 -2.60 -4.02 -6.87
CA THR A 27 -1.89 -2.86 -7.45
C THR A 27 -0.74 -2.39 -6.58
N PHE A 28 -0.95 -2.23 -5.27
CA PHE A 28 0.10 -1.70 -4.39
C PHE A 28 1.15 -2.77 -4.04
N LYS A 29 0.74 -3.93 -3.52
CA LYS A 29 1.69 -4.97 -3.12
C LYS A 29 2.26 -5.70 -4.34
N ASP A 30 1.42 -6.32 -5.16
CA ASP A 30 1.92 -7.27 -6.16
C ASP A 30 2.59 -6.56 -7.36
N HIS A 31 2.20 -5.32 -7.67
CA HIS A 31 2.78 -4.56 -8.77
C HIS A 31 3.79 -3.49 -8.32
N LEU A 32 3.38 -2.50 -7.50
CA LEU A 32 4.26 -1.38 -7.15
C LEU A 32 5.47 -1.82 -6.30
N VAL A 33 5.25 -2.58 -5.23
CA VAL A 33 6.34 -3.02 -4.35
C VAL A 33 7.32 -3.95 -5.09
N SER A 34 6.81 -4.91 -5.86
CA SER A 34 7.61 -5.80 -6.70
C SER A 34 8.45 -5.03 -7.72
N TRP A 35 7.86 -4.05 -8.40
CA TRP A 35 8.57 -3.22 -9.38
C TRP A 35 9.70 -2.40 -8.74
N VAL A 36 9.45 -1.80 -7.57
CA VAL A 36 10.48 -1.05 -6.82
C VAL A 36 11.62 -1.99 -6.39
N GLU A 37 11.29 -3.19 -5.93
CA GLU A 37 12.30 -4.18 -5.53
C GLU A 37 13.18 -4.60 -6.72
N GLU A 38 12.58 -4.91 -7.88
CA GLU A 38 13.32 -5.23 -9.10
C GLU A 38 14.22 -4.08 -9.55
N TYR A 39 13.70 -2.85 -9.50
CA TYR A 39 14.47 -1.65 -9.85
C TYR A 39 15.67 -1.46 -8.94
N LEU A 40 15.50 -1.58 -7.62
CA LEU A 40 16.57 -1.45 -6.65
C LEU A 40 17.62 -2.56 -6.82
N ASN A 41 17.18 -3.79 -7.07
CA ASN A 41 18.06 -4.92 -7.35
C ASN A 41 18.92 -4.69 -8.59
N LYS A 42 18.34 -4.15 -9.67
CA LYS A 42 19.06 -3.81 -10.91
C LYS A 42 20.06 -2.66 -10.71
N THR A 43 19.71 -1.67 -9.89
CA THR A 43 20.51 -0.45 -9.74
C THR A 43 21.63 -0.58 -8.71
N HIS A 44 21.39 -1.28 -7.61
CA HIS A 44 22.30 -1.29 -6.45
C HIS A 44 22.79 -2.69 -6.05
N GLY A 45 22.28 -3.75 -6.69
CA GLY A 45 22.56 -5.14 -6.30
C GLY A 45 21.78 -5.56 -5.05
N LYS A 46 21.65 -6.89 -4.86
CA LYS A 46 20.70 -7.48 -3.89
C LYS A 46 20.91 -7.02 -2.45
N ALA A 47 22.15 -6.92 -1.99
CA ALA A 47 22.45 -6.55 -0.60
C ALA A 47 22.05 -5.09 -0.30
N GLN A 48 22.39 -4.16 -1.19
CA GLN A 48 22.05 -2.76 -1.02
C GLN A 48 20.56 -2.50 -1.25
N ALA A 49 19.94 -3.21 -2.20
CA ALA A 49 18.49 -3.16 -2.42
C ALA A 49 17.71 -3.59 -1.18
N ALA A 50 18.13 -4.67 -0.50
CA ALA A 50 17.50 -5.13 0.74
C ALA A 50 17.63 -4.08 1.86
N HIS A 51 18.78 -3.42 1.98
CA HIS A 51 18.98 -2.34 2.95
C HIS A 51 18.06 -1.13 2.66
N ILE A 52 17.96 -0.71 1.40
CA ILE A 52 17.09 0.40 0.99
C ILE A 52 15.61 0.05 1.25
N MET A 53 15.21 -1.19 0.93
CA MET A 53 13.85 -1.67 1.19
C MET A 53 13.53 -1.68 2.69
N ALA A 54 14.46 -2.12 3.54
CA ALA A 54 14.29 -2.07 4.99
C ALA A 54 14.17 -0.64 5.53
N ASP A 55 14.92 0.32 4.98
CA ASP A 55 14.80 1.73 5.36
C ASP A 55 13.43 2.32 4.96
N ILE A 56 12.93 1.98 3.76
CA ILE A 56 11.58 2.37 3.31
C ILE A 56 10.53 1.83 4.29
N ASP A 57 10.61 0.55 4.67
CA ASP A 57 9.68 -0.05 5.64
C ASP A 57 9.72 0.65 7.00
N ARG A 58 10.92 0.98 7.49
CA ARG A 58 11.11 1.71 8.74
C ARG A 58 10.45 3.10 8.68
N ARG A 59 10.56 3.82 7.56
CA ARG A 59 9.93 5.13 7.38
C ARG A 59 8.41 5.05 7.32
N ILE A 60 7.88 4.03 6.66
CA ILE A 60 6.43 3.76 6.61
C ILE A 60 5.88 3.47 8.02
N ALA A 61 6.60 2.70 8.84
CA ALA A 61 6.23 2.41 10.22
C ALA A 61 6.28 3.64 11.14
N ALA A 62 7.24 4.54 10.89
CA ALA A 62 7.42 5.78 11.63
C ALA A 62 6.46 6.91 11.23
N ALA A 63 5.64 6.72 10.18
CA ALA A 63 4.71 7.74 9.72
C ALA A 63 3.73 8.13 10.85
N PRO A 64 3.57 9.44 11.16
CA PRO A 64 2.67 9.89 12.21
C PRO A 64 1.22 9.56 11.85
N PRO A 65 0.35 9.31 12.85
CA PRO A 65 -1.06 9.08 12.60
C PRO A 65 -1.67 10.32 11.96
N PHE A 66 -2.28 10.15 10.78
CA PHE A 66 -2.99 11.18 10.06
C PHE A 66 -4.45 10.75 9.93
N SER A 67 -5.39 11.69 10.11
CA SER A 67 -6.82 11.40 9.92
C SER A 67 -7.04 10.87 8.50
N ASN A 68 -7.69 9.71 8.38
CA ASN A 68 -7.99 9.01 7.13
C ASN A 68 -6.81 8.31 6.44
N LEU A 69 -5.63 8.19 7.08
CA LEU A 69 -4.51 7.41 6.54
C LEU A 69 -4.31 6.11 7.33
N ARG A 70 -4.30 4.96 6.65
CA ARG A 70 -4.01 3.68 7.29
C ARG A 70 -2.53 3.62 7.69
N ARG A 71 -2.27 3.44 8.98
CA ARG A 71 -0.91 3.27 9.51
C ARG A 71 -0.44 1.82 9.37
N PHE A 72 0.83 1.63 9.04
CA PHE A 72 1.47 0.32 8.90
C PHE A 72 2.58 0.16 9.95
N PRO A 73 2.23 -0.11 11.23
CA PRO A 73 3.20 -0.16 12.33
C PRO A 73 4.30 -1.21 12.14
N ASP A 74 4.02 -2.29 11.40
CA ASP A 74 4.97 -3.38 11.11
C ASP A 74 5.62 -3.27 9.71
N GLY A 75 5.48 -2.12 9.02
CA GLY A 75 5.97 -1.94 7.64
C GLY A 75 5.16 -2.75 6.61
N ARG A 76 5.74 -3.08 5.45
CA ARG A 76 5.08 -3.90 4.41
C ARG A 76 5.01 -5.39 4.74
N GLY A 77 5.73 -5.85 5.77
CA GLY A 77 5.89 -7.26 6.17
C GLY A 77 4.69 -7.91 6.86
N PHE A 78 3.46 -7.49 6.55
CA PHE A 78 2.27 -8.08 7.17
C PHE A 78 2.09 -9.54 6.75
N LYS A 79 2.01 -10.43 7.76
CA LYS A 79 1.62 -11.84 7.61
C LYS A 79 0.16 -12.01 7.15
N GLN A 80 -0.69 -11.01 7.38
CA GLN A 80 -2.11 -11.06 7.02
C GLN A 80 -2.59 -9.65 6.68
N TRP A 81 -2.95 -9.42 5.41
CA TRP A 81 -3.44 -8.14 4.89
C TRP A 81 -4.99 -8.08 4.86
N THR A 82 -5.67 -8.92 5.65
CA THR A 82 -7.13 -9.07 5.66
C THR A 82 -7.65 -9.02 7.09
N GLY A 83 -8.41 -7.96 7.39
CA GLY A 83 -9.69 -8.11 8.06
C GLY A 83 -10.75 -8.28 6.97
#